data_AF-S8F9L4-F1
#
_entry.id   AF-S8F9L4-F1
#
_cell.length_a   1.000
_cell.length_b   1.000
_cell.length_c   1.000
_cell.angle_alpha   90.00
_cell.angle_beta   90.00
_cell.angle_gamma   90.00
#
_symmetry.space_group_name_H-M   'P 1'
#
loop_
_entity.id
_entity.type
_entity.pdbx_description
1 polymer ?
#
loop_
_entity_poly.entity_id
_entity_poly.type
_entity_poly.pdbx_seq_one_letter_code
_entity_poly.pdbx_strand_id
1 'polypeptide(L)'
;LNDDDLATLRAYALKTETHMPFSTYSKLPYAFPDAHVPTVDQGKSRAAFLSGLKPEVYDCCENSCCAFVGPHAEREECPYCRCPRYNEHGFPVKEYSYLPLIPRLKGFNANVTQATTMRYRGHEHQHVPGQMSDVFDARVYRSKVSQPVTAAGKTYKHTYFADSRDIALGLSTDGFAPFRRRKQT
;
A
#
# COMPACT_ATOMS: atom_id res chain seq x y z
N LEU A 1 -19.29 12.71 -4.91
CA LEU A 1 -19.77 12.04 -3.69
C LEU A 1 -21.09 12.67 -3.33
N ASN A 2 -22.10 11.88 -2.96
CA ASN A 2 -23.36 12.42 -2.46
C ASN A 2 -23.23 12.73 -0.95
N ASP A 3 -24.25 13.34 -0.36
CA ASP A 3 -24.22 13.77 1.04
C ASP A 3 -24.17 12.58 2.01
N ASP A 4 -24.85 11.48 1.70
CA ASP A 4 -24.83 10.25 2.50
C ASP A 4 -23.42 9.64 2.58
N ASP A 5 -22.68 9.68 1.46
CA ASP A 5 -21.30 9.23 1.41
C ASP A 5 -20.42 10.11 2.29
N LEU A 6 -20.59 11.43 2.21
CA LEU A 6 -19.83 12.36 3.04
C LEU A 6 -20.14 12.18 4.52
N ALA A 7 -21.42 12.01 4.90
CA ALA A 7 -21.82 11.76 6.28
C ALA A 7 -21.21 10.44 6.79
N THR A 8 -21.31 9.38 6.00
CA THR A 8 -20.76 8.06 6.32
C THR A 8 -19.24 8.12 6.50
N LEU A 9 -18.53 8.75 5.57
CA LEU A 9 -17.09 8.88 5.60
C LEU A 9 -16.60 9.76 6.75
N ARG A 10 -17.31 10.85 7.08
CA ARG A 10 -16.95 11.70 8.23
C ARG A 10 -17.08 10.96 9.55
N ALA A 11 -18.18 10.21 9.74
CA ALA A 11 -18.36 9.41 10.94
C ALA A 11 -17.29 8.31 11.04
N TYR A 12 -16.98 7.65 9.92
CA TYR A 12 -15.91 6.64 9.88
C TYR A 12 -14.52 7.25 10.13
N ALA A 13 -14.22 8.41 9.54
CA ALA A 13 -12.98 9.15 9.75
C ALA A 13 -12.78 9.55 11.22
N LEU A 14 -13.82 10.07 11.87
CA LEU A 14 -13.80 10.38 13.31
C LEU A 14 -13.36 9.16 14.10
N LYS A 15 -13.93 7.99 13.81
CA LYS A 15 -13.55 6.74 14.49
C LYS A 15 -12.07 6.41 14.26
N THR A 16 -11.62 6.44 13.01
CA THR A 16 -10.28 5.96 12.63
C THR A 16 -9.18 6.92 13.08
N GLU A 17 -9.39 8.23 12.93
CA GLU A 17 -8.39 9.26 13.23
C GLU A 17 -8.23 9.48 14.74
N THR A 18 -9.31 9.35 15.51
CA THR A 18 -9.26 9.49 16.97
C THR A 18 -9.01 8.17 17.70
N HIS A 19 -8.86 7.06 16.97
CA HIS A 19 -8.79 5.70 17.53
C HIS A 19 -9.95 5.38 18.48
N MET A 20 -11.16 5.88 18.16
CA MET A 20 -12.34 5.69 19.01
C MET A 20 -12.67 4.20 19.19
N PRO A 21 -12.78 3.71 20.44
CA PRO A 21 -13.18 2.34 20.72
C PRO A 21 -14.50 1.99 20.05
N PHE A 22 -14.63 0.73 19.63
CA PHE A 22 -15.88 0.24 19.03
C PHE A 22 -17.08 0.45 19.96
N SER A 23 -16.91 0.18 21.26
CA SER A 23 -17.94 0.35 22.29
C SER A 23 -18.40 1.79 22.49
N THR A 24 -17.54 2.77 22.19
CA THR A 24 -17.90 4.19 22.22
C THR A 24 -18.64 4.57 20.94
N TYR A 25 -18.10 4.16 19.79
CA TYR A 25 -18.71 4.45 18.49
C TYR A 25 -20.13 3.88 18.37
N SER A 26 -20.36 2.68 18.90
CA SER A 26 -21.69 2.03 18.89
C SER A 26 -22.75 2.77 19.71
N LYS A 27 -22.36 3.71 20.58
CA LYS A 27 -23.29 4.57 21.35
C LYS A 27 -23.68 5.85 20.60
N LEU A 28 -23.01 6.19 19.50
CA LEU A 28 -23.30 7.42 18.75
C LEU A 28 -24.73 7.48 18.21
N PRO A 29 -25.33 6.40 17.66
CA PRO A 29 -26.73 6.44 17.25
C PRO A 29 -27.70 6.73 18.41
N TYR A 30 -27.36 6.33 19.64
CA TYR A 30 -28.15 6.65 20.83
C TYR A 30 -27.96 8.11 21.27
N ALA A 31 -26.72 8.62 21.24
CA ALA A 31 -26.43 10.00 21.63
C ALA A 31 -26.95 11.04 20.61
N PHE A 32 -27.05 10.65 19.34
CA PHE A 32 -27.47 11.51 18.23
C PHE A 32 -28.58 10.83 17.41
N PRO A 33 -29.81 10.70 17.96
CA PRO A 33 -30.88 9.93 17.34
C PRO A 33 -31.37 10.50 16.00
N ASP A 34 -31.24 11.83 15.82
CA ASP A 34 -31.66 12.52 14.58
C ASP A 34 -30.58 12.48 13.48
N ALA A 35 -29.38 11.98 13.79
CA ALA A 35 -28.28 11.92 12.84
C ALA A 35 -28.13 10.51 12.25
N HIS A 36 -27.89 10.41 10.95
CA HIS A 36 -27.51 9.15 10.34
C HIS A 36 -26.05 8.80 10.69
N VAL A 37 -25.89 7.93 11.69
CA VAL A 37 -24.57 7.39 12.07
C VAL A 37 -24.47 5.95 11.55
N PRO A 38 -23.58 5.67 10.57
CA PRO A 38 -23.40 4.32 10.06
C PRO A 38 -22.75 3.43 11.12
N THR A 39 -22.89 2.13 10.97
CA THR A 39 -22.03 1.17 11.68
C THR A 39 -20.59 1.27 11.18
N VAL A 40 -19.64 0.77 11.98
CA VAL A 40 -18.24 0.69 11.58
C VAL A 40 -18.06 -0.08 10.27
N ASP A 41 -18.80 -1.19 10.11
CA ASP A 41 -18.69 -2.05 8.93
C ASP A 41 -19.27 -1.38 7.68
N GLN A 42 -20.35 -0.62 7.82
CA GLN A 42 -20.88 0.21 6.73
C GLN A 42 -19.87 1.29 6.33
N GLY A 43 -19.30 2.00 7.30
CA GLY A 43 -18.26 3.00 7.06
C GLY A 43 -17.03 2.42 6.34
N LYS A 44 -16.53 1.28 6.83
CA LYS A 44 -15.40 0.56 6.24
C LYS A 44 -15.71 0.08 4.82
N SER A 45 -16.86 -0.54 4.61
CA SER A 45 -17.27 -1.06 3.30
C SER A 45 -17.45 0.07 2.28
N ARG A 46 -18.06 1.18 2.71
CA ARG A 46 -18.27 2.34 1.85
C ARG A 46 -16.95 3.03 1.51
N ALA A 47 -16.05 3.18 2.47
CA ALA A 47 -14.70 3.71 2.24
C ALA A 47 -13.91 2.83 1.26
N ALA A 48 -13.94 1.51 1.45
CA ALA A 48 -13.28 0.56 0.54
C ALA A 48 -13.83 0.70 -0.90
N PHE A 49 -15.16 0.71 -1.05
CA PHE A 49 -15.81 0.89 -2.35
C PHE A 49 -15.40 2.20 -3.05
N LEU A 50 -15.50 3.33 -2.34
CA LEU A 50 -15.21 4.65 -2.89
C LEU A 50 -13.72 4.87 -3.19
N SER A 51 -12.83 4.23 -2.42
CA SER A 51 -11.38 4.30 -2.67
C SER A 51 -10.96 3.63 -3.97
N GLY A 52 -11.77 2.71 -4.50
CA GLY A 52 -11.42 1.89 -5.65
C GLY A 52 -10.26 0.91 -5.38
N LEU A 53 -9.78 0.80 -4.13
CA LEU A 53 -8.72 -0.10 -3.74
C LEU A 53 -9.30 -1.49 -3.50
N LYS A 54 -8.98 -2.42 -4.42
CA LYS A 54 -9.33 -3.83 -4.26
C LYS A 54 -8.09 -4.60 -3.85
N PRO A 55 -8.15 -5.38 -2.76
CA PRO A 55 -7.09 -6.32 -2.46
C PRO A 55 -6.98 -7.36 -3.58
N GLU A 56 -5.75 -7.69 -3.93
CA GLU A 56 -5.43 -8.83 -4.78
C GLU A 56 -4.93 -9.96 -3.88
N VAL A 57 -5.28 -11.19 -4.23
CA VAL A 57 -4.99 -12.38 -3.44
C VAL A 57 -4.05 -13.28 -4.25
N TYR A 58 -3.01 -13.76 -3.58
CA TYR A 58 -2.04 -14.68 -4.17
C TYR A 58 -1.89 -15.93 -3.33
N ASP A 59 -1.94 -17.07 -4.00
CA ASP A 59 -1.61 -18.35 -3.39
C ASP A 59 -0.13 -18.36 -3.00
N CYS A 60 0.15 -18.89 -1.82
CA CYS A 60 1.48 -18.94 -1.25
C CYS A 60 1.78 -20.35 -0.76
N CYS A 61 3.07 -20.69 -0.74
CA CYS A 61 3.53 -21.87 -0.05
C CYS A 61 3.16 -21.76 1.44
N GLU A 62 2.73 -22.86 2.05
CA GLU A 62 2.40 -22.96 3.48
C GLU A 62 3.53 -22.39 4.37
N ASN A 63 4.77 -22.77 4.04
CA ASN A 63 5.99 -22.32 4.70
C ASN A 63 6.48 -20.92 4.25
N SER A 64 5.69 -20.20 3.45
CA SER A 64 6.01 -18.87 2.92
C SER A 64 7.31 -18.79 2.11
N CYS A 65 7.77 -19.90 1.51
CA CYS A 65 8.97 -19.90 0.67
C CYS A 65 8.80 -19.09 -0.62
N CYS A 66 7.58 -19.10 -1.19
CA CYS A 66 7.25 -18.37 -2.41
C CYS A 66 5.74 -18.10 -2.52
N ALA A 67 5.39 -17.13 -3.35
CA ALA A 67 4.05 -16.97 -3.91
C ALA A 67 3.98 -17.67 -5.28
N PHE A 68 2.84 -18.28 -5.59
CA PHE A 68 2.58 -18.96 -6.86
C PHE A 68 2.13 -17.95 -7.92
N VAL A 69 3.05 -17.06 -8.28
CA VAL A 69 2.86 -15.97 -9.26
C VAL A 69 4.01 -15.91 -10.24
N GLY A 70 3.81 -15.25 -11.38
CA GLY A 70 4.83 -15.06 -12.40
C GLY A 70 5.47 -16.40 -12.82
N PRO A 71 6.79 -16.61 -12.64
CA PRO A 71 7.46 -17.88 -12.98
C PRO A 71 6.93 -19.13 -12.25
N HIS A 72 6.14 -18.96 -11.19
CA HIS A 72 5.57 -20.04 -10.39
C HIS A 72 4.05 -20.16 -10.54
N ALA A 73 3.42 -19.40 -11.44
CA ALA A 73 1.96 -19.33 -11.58
C ALA A 73 1.31 -20.69 -11.89
N GLU A 74 1.94 -21.51 -12.73
CA GLU A 74 1.43 -22.82 -13.15
C GLU A 74 1.92 -23.98 -12.26
N ARG A 75 2.59 -23.68 -11.14
CA ARG A 75 3.10 -24.74 -10.25
C ARG A 75 2.04 -25.15 -9.24
N GLU A 76 1.94 -26.46 -9.04
CA GLU A 76 1.11 -27.08 -7.99
C GLU A 76 1.93 -27.42 -6.73
N GLU A 77 3.25 -27.37 -6.80
CA GLU A 77 4.15 -27.63 -5.67
C GLU A 77 5.21 -26.54 -5.53
N CYS A 78 5.57 -26.26 -4.28
CA CYS A 78 6.63 -25.30 -3.97
C CYS A 78 7.98 -25.78 -4.55
N PRO A 79 8.71 -24.93 -5.30
CA PRO A 79 10.04 -25.29 -5.85
C PRO A 79 11.07 -25.63 -4.77
N TYR A 80 10.88 -25.12 -3.56
CA TYR A 80 11.89 -25.09 -2.50
C TYR A 80 11.65 -26.16 -1.44
N CYS A 81 10.42 -26.28 -0.94
CA CYS A 81 10.08 -27.22 0.13
C CYS A 81 9.13 -28.36 -0.31
N ARG A 82 8.72 -28.39 -1.59
CA ARG A 82 7.83 -29.42 -2.17
C ARG A 82 6.44 -29.54 -1.54
N CYS A 83 6.06 -28.61 -0.65
CA CYS A 83 4.70 -28.56 -0.14
C CYS A 83 3.72 -28.28 -1.28
N PRO A 84 2.53 -28.91 -1.27
CA PRO A 84 1.51 -28.68 -2.27
C PRO A 84 0.94 -27.25 -2.13
N ARG A 85 0.52 -26.69 -3.27
CA ARG A 85 -0.19 -25.41 -3.35
C ARG A 85 -1.61 -25.54 -2.86
N TYR A 86 -2.27 -26.66 -3.17
CA TYR A 86 -3.68 -26.92 -2.88
C TYR A 86 -3.83 -28.03 -1.84
N ASN A 87 -4.89 -27.95 -1.03
CA ASN A 87 -5.29 -29.02 -0.13
C ASN A 87 -6.11 -30.10 -0.88
N GLU A 88 -6.53 -31.14 -0.16
CA GLU A 88 -7.32 -32.26 -0.71
C GLU A 88 -8.67 -31.83 -1.33
N HIS A 89 -9.15 -30.64 -0.98
CA HIS A 89 -10.38 -30.05 -1.51
C HIS A 89 -10.15 -29.10 -2.69
N GLY A 90 -8.90 -28.95 -3.16
CA GLY A 90 -8.54 -28.08 -4.26
C GLY A 90 -8.43 -26.59 -3.92
N PHE A 91 -8.46 -26.22 -2.62
CA PHE A 91 -8.27 -24.82 -2.20
C PHE A 91 -6.80 -24.53 -1.89
N PRO A 92 -6.31 -23.30 -2.15
CA PRO A 92 -4.96 -22.92 -1.77
C PRO A 92 -4.71 -23.15 -0.28
N VAL A 93 -3.59 -23.78 0.07
CA VAL A 93 -3.21 -24.07 1.46
C VAL A 93 -2.98 -22.75 2.22
N LYS A 94 -2.45 -21.73 1.54
CA LYS A 94 -2.21 -20.41 2.10
C LYS A 94 -2.40 -19.34 1.04
N GLU A 95 -3.00 -18.24 1.44
CA GLU A 95 -3.17 -17.05 0.61
C GLU A 95 -2.53 -15.83 1.28
N TYR A 96 -2.03 -14.92 0.47
CA TYR A 96 -1.58 -13.59 0.89
C TYR A 96 -2.40 -12.53 0.15
N SER A 97 -3.05 -11.65 0.91
CA SER A 97 -3.77 -10.51 0.35
C SER A 97 -2.92 -9.26 0.42
N TYR A 98 -2.79 -8.55 -0.69
CA TYR A 98 -2.06 -7.30 -0.78
C TYR A 98 -2.90 -6.20 -1.42
N LEU A 99 -2.63 -4.95 -1.03
CA LEU A 99 -3.23 -3.78 -1.67
C LEU A 99 -2.33 -3.28 -2.80
N PRO A 100 -2.79 -3.30 -4.06
CA PRO A 100 -1.98 -2.93 -5.21
C PRO A 100 -1.41 -1.51 -5.10
N LEU A 101 -0.14 -1.36 -5.45
CA LEU A 101 0.58 -0.09 -5.33
C LEU A 101 0.10 0.94 -6.36
N ILE A 102 -0.11 0.53 -7.61
CA ILE A 102 -0.43 1.45 -8.72
C ILE A 102 -1.71 2.25 -8.47
N PRO A 103 -2.85 1.63 -8.08
CA PRO A 103 -4.07 2.38 -7.74
C PRO A 103 -3.87 3.39 -6.60
N ARG A 104 -3.04 3.04 -5.61
CA ARG A 104 -2.72 3.94 -4.49
C ARG A 104 -1.95 5.17 -4.96
N LEU A 105 -0.93 4.99 -5.80
CA LEU A 105 -0.17 6.10 -6.38
C LEU A 105 -1.05 7.01 -7.24
N LYS A 106 -1.96 6.44 -8.03
CA LYS A 106 -2.97 7.21 -8.77
C LYS A 106 -3.87 8.02 -7.83
N GLY A 107 -4.33 7.41 -6.74
CA GLY A 107 -5.14 8.08 -5.71
C GLY A 107 -4.41 9.25 -5.05
N PHE A 108 -3.13 9.07 -4.70
CA PHE A 108 -2.32 10.17 -4.14
C PHE A 108 -2.14 11.31 -5.13
N ASN A 109 -1.88 11.01 -6.40
CA ASN A 109 -1.70 12.05 -7.42
C ASN A 109 -3.03 12.74 -7.81
N ALA A 110 -4.18 12.14 -7.54
CA ALA A 110 -5.49 12.76 -7.75
C ALA A 110 -5.87 13.74 -6.64
N ASN A 111 -5.26 13.64 -5.46
CA ASN A 111 -5.45 14.58 -4.35
C ASN A 111 -4.43 15.73 -4.48
N VAL A 112 -4.90 16.97 -4.62
CA VAL A 112 -4.04 18.14 -4.87
C VAL A 112 -2.98 18.34 -3.79
N THR A 113 -3.36 18.21 -2.51
CA THR A 113 -2.44 18.37 -1.38
C THR A 113 -1.35 17.30 -1.42
N GLN A 114 -1.73 16.02 -1.53
CA GLN A 114 -0.78 14.91 -1.60
C GLN A 114 0.11 14.99 -2.84
N ALA A 115 -0.47 15.31 -4.01
CA ALA A 115 0.27 15.46 -5.25
C ALA A 115 1.30 16.61 -5.18
N THR A 116 1.02 17.65 -4.39
CA THR A 116 1.97 18.75 -4.14
C THR A 116 3.08 18.29 -3.20
N THR A 117 2.73 17.69 -2.06
CA THR A 117 3.70 17.16 -1.08
C THR A 117 4.63 16.11 -1.69
N MET A 118 4.12 15.25 -2.58
CA MET A 118 4.94 14.22 -3.25
C MET A 118 6.02 14.79 -4.17
N ARG A 119 5.97 16.08 -4.52
CA ARG A 119 6.99 16.76 -5.33
C ARG A 119 8.07 17.45 -4.48
N TYR A 120 8.03 17.29 -3.16
CA TYR A 120 9.02 17.80 -2.20
C TYR A 120 10.46 17.62 -2.70
N ARG A 121 10.79 16.42 -3.20
CA ARG A 121 12.11 16.10 -3.76
C ARG A 121 12.58 17.06 -4.85
N GLY A 122 11.67 17.48 -5.73
CA GLY A 122 12.00 18.30 -6.91
C GLY A 122 11.90 19.79 -6.69
N HIS A 123 11.22 20.24 -5.63
CA HIS A 123 10.97 21.67 -5.37
C HIS A 123 11.57 22.19 -4.06
N GLU A 124 11.70 21.35 -3.04
CA GLU A 124 12.08 21.76 -1.69
C GLU A 124 13.45 21.18 -1.28
N HIS A 125 13.73 19.91 -1.62
CA HIS A 125 15.00 19.27 -1.26
C HIS A 125 16.18 19.85 -2.05
N GLN A 126 17.24 20.24 -1.34
CA GLN A 126 18.49 20.71 -1.93
C GLN A 126 19.66 19.87 -1.42
N HIS A 127 20.37 19.26 -2.36
CA HIS A 127 21.52 18.42 -2.03
C HIS A 127 22.74 19.28 -1.68
N VAL A 128 23.29 19.07 -0.48
CA VAL A 128 24.56 19.68 -0.05
C VAL A 128 25.66 18.61 -0.02
N PRO A 129 26.74 18.77 -0.81
CA PRO A 129 27.84 17.80 -0.83
C PRO A 129 28.43 17.56 0.56
N GLY A 130 28.61 16.29 0.93
CA GLY A 130 29.16 15.90 2.23
C GLY A 130 28.15 15.86 3.38
N GLN A 131 26.89 16.23 3.13
CA GLN A 131 25.81 16.17 4.11
C GLN A 131 24.75 15.15 3.68
N MET A 132 24.20 14.42 4.65
CA MET A 132 23.04 13.55 4.46
C MET A 132 21.91 14.10 5.33
N SER A 133 20.95 14.77 4.70
CA SER A 133 19.74 15.27 5.37
C SER A 133 18.49 14.50 4.96
N ASP A 134 18.52 13.86 3.80
CA ASP A 134 17.41 13.08 3.25
C ASP A 134 17.93 11.82 2.54
N VAL A 135 17.05 10.84 2.30
CA VAL A 135 17.34 9.66 1.48
C VAL A 135 17.79 10.02 0.06
N PHE A 136 17.38 11.18 -0.47
CA PHE A 136 17.81 11.68 -1.78
C PHE A 136 19.27 12.16 -1.81
N ASP A 137 19.93 12.29 -0.67
CA ASP A 137 21.37 12.58 -0.61
C ASP A 137 22.23 11.30 -0.72
N ALA A 138 21.59 10.13 -0.61
CA ALA A 138 22.29 8.86 -0.67
C ALA A 138 23.04 8.68 -2.00
N ARG A 139 24.28 8.19 -1.90
CA ARG A 139 25.16 7.96 -3.06
C ARG A 139 24.48 7.18 -4.18
N VAL A 140 23.68 6.17 -3.84
CA VAL A 140 22.94 5.35 -4.82
C VAL A 140 21.95 6.21 -5.61
N TYR A 141 21.10 6.97 -4.92
CA TYR A 141 20.13 7.87 -5.57
C TYR A 141 20.87 8.91 -6.43
N ARG A 142 21.86 9.61 -5.87
CA ARG A 142 22.63 10.64 -6.59
C ARG A 142 23.32 10.11 -7.85
N SER A 143 23.88 8.89 -7.79
CA SER A 143 24.52 8.26 -8.95
C SER A 143 23.54 7.96 -10.10
N LYS A 144 22.25 7.83 -9.81
CA LYS A 144 21.21 7.51 -10.79
C LYS A 144 20.63 8.74 -11.48
N VAL A 145 20.51 9.88 -10.78
CA VAL A 145 19.86 11.10 -11.32
C VAL A 145 20.44 11.54 -12.67
N SER A 146 21.75 11.39 -12.87
CA SER A 146 22.43 11.77 -14.12
C SER A 146 22.50 10.65 -15.17
N GLN A 147 21.99 9.45 -14.87
CA GLN A 147 22.01 8.32 -15.79
C GLN A 147 20.75 8.28 -16.65
N PRO A 148 20.85 7.98 -17.95
CA PRO A 148 19.69 7.67 -18.78
C PRO A 148 18.88 6.52 -18.17
N VAL A 149 17.55 6.61 -18.25
CA VAL A 149 16.71 5.50 -17.80
C VAL A 149 16.93 4.29 -18.71
N THR A 150 17.23 3.15 -18.11
CA THR A 150 17.28 1.85 -18.79
C THR A 150 16.26 0.91 -18.18
N ALA A 151 15.37 0.37 -19.02
CA ALA A 151 14.34 -0.58 -18.62
C ALA A 151 14.04 -1.56 -19.76
N ALA A 152 13.89 -2.85 -19.44
CA ALA A 152 13.58 -3.91 -20.40
C ALA A 152 14.47 -3.89 -21.67
N GLY A 153 15.78 -3.63 -21.50
CA GLY A 153 16.75 -3.57 -22.60
C GLY A 153 16.72 -2.31 -23.46
N LYS A 154 15.88 -1.33 -23.14
CA LYS A 154 15.78 -0.05 -23.87
C LYS A 154 16.32 1.11 -23.04
N THR A 155 17.08 1.99 -23.69
CA THR A 155 17.54 3.27 -23.13
C THR A 155 16.63 4.40 -23.57
N TYR A 156 16.20 5.24 -22.63
CA TYR A 156 15.34 6.39 -22.87
C TYR A 156 16.14 7.69 -22.91
N LYS A 157 15.58 8.73 -23.55
CA LYS A 157 16.23 10.04 -23.70
C LYS A 157 16.32 10.84 -22.40
N HIS A 158 15.43 10.57 -21.45
CA HIS A 158 15.42 11.23 -20.14
C HIS A 158 16.26 10.44 -19.13
N THR A 159 16.74 11.13 -18.10
CA THR A 159 17.47 10.53 -16.98
C THR A 159 16.53 10.12 -15.85
N TYR A 160 17.02 9.31 -14.90
CA TYR A 160 16.21 8.97 -13.72
C TYR A 160 15.86 10.23 -12.92
N PHE A 161 14.60 10.31 -12.49
CA PHE A 161 14.10 11.40 -11.63
C PHE A 161 14.18 12.81 -12.26
N ALA A 162 14.20 12.89 -13.59
CA ALA A 162 14.27 14.15 -14.34
C ALA A 162 13.00 15.01 -14.17
N ASP A 163 11.84 14.40 -13.91
CA ASP A 163 10.59 15.11 -13.66
C ASP A 163 10.35 15.23 -12.14
N SER A 164 9.94 16.41 -11.65
CA SER A 164 9.65 16.59 -10.22
C SER A 164 8.52 15.69 -9.71
N ARG A 165 7.68 15.17 -10.62
CA ARG A 165 6.59 14.22 -10.34
C ARG A 165 7.03 12.75 -10.34
N ASP A 166 8.28 12.45 -10.73
CA ASP A 166 8.80 11.08 -10.63
C ASP A 166 8.74 10.61 -9.18
N ILE A 167 8.52 9.31 -8.95
CA ILE A 167 8.38 8.75 -7.59
C ILE A 167 9.54 7.79 -7.35
N ALA A 168 10.35 8.07 -6.32
CA ALA A 168 11.36 7.15 -5.85
C ALA A 168 10.75 6.18 -4.84
N LEU A 169 10.76 4.89 -5.15
CA LEU A 169 10.31 3.84 -4.25
C LEU A 169 11.54 3.18 -3.61
N GLY A 170 11.68 3.35 -2.30
CA GLY A 170 12.64 2.60 -1.49
C GLY A 170 12.00 1.31 -0.99
N LEU A 171 12.66 0.18 -1.22
CA LEU A 171 12.30 -1.09 -0.60
C LEU A 171 13.39 -1.45 0.41
N SER A 172 13.00 -1.56 1.69
CA SER A 172 13.83 -2.18 2.71
C SER A 172 13.25 -3.54 3.01
N THR A 173 13.98 -4.59 2.64
CA THR A 173 13.74 -5.95 3.13
C THR A 173 14.78 -6.20 4.21
N ASP A 174 14.51 -5.79 5.45
CA ASP A 174 15.27 -6.42 6.55
C ASP A 174 14.81 -7.89 6.64
N GLY A 175 15.54 -8.72 7.39
CA GLY A 175 14.99 -9.97 7.86
C GLY A 175 13.85 -9.71 8.86
N PHE A 176 12.81 -8.95 8.48
CA PHE A 176 11.59 -8.78 9.25
C PHE A 176 11.06 -10.21 9.40
N ALA A 177 11.29 -10.78 10.56
CA ALA A 177 10.65 -11.98 11.01
C ALA A 177 9.46 -11.55 11.88
N PRO A 178 8.32 -11.13 11.30
CA PRO A 178 7.08 -10.95 12.06
C PRO A 178 6.62 -12.29 12.68
N PHE A 179 7.23 -13.40 12.25
CA PHE A 179 7.01 -14.76 12.72
C PHE A 179 7.75 -15.16 14.01
N ARG A 180 8.36 -14.25 14.76
CA ARG A 180 8.38 -14.45 16.22
C ARG A 180 6.98 -14.15 16.78
N ARG A 181 6.08 -15.10 16.52
CA ARG A 181 4.77 -15.36 17.14
C ARG A 181 4.23 -14.22 18.02
N ARG A 182 3.71 -13.15 17.42
CA ARG A 182 2.70 -12.32 18.09
C ARG A 182 1.40 -12.38 17.30
N LYS A 183 0.45 -13.16 17.85
CA LYS A 183 -0.97 -13.10 17.48
C LYS A 183 -1.56 -11.89 18.21
N GLN A 184 -1.61 -10.74 17.54
CA GLN A 184 -2.61 -9.69 17.79
C GLN A 184 -2.33 -8.49 16.87
N THR A 185 -3.30 -8.23 16.00
CA THR A 185 -3.91 -6.90 15.84
C THR A 185 -5.40 -7.09 16.08
#